data_AF-A0AB35BK61-F1
#
_entry.id   AF-A0AB35BK61-F1
#
_cell.length_a   1.000
_cell.length_b   1.000
_cell.length_c   1.000
_cell.angle_alpha   90.00
_cell.angle_beta   90.00
_cell.angle_gamma   90.00
#
_symmetry.space_group_name_H-M   'P 1'
#
loop_
_entity.id
_entity.type
_entity.pdbx_description
1 polymer ?
#
loop_
_entity_poly.entity_id
_entity_poly.type
_entity_poly.pdbx_seq_one_letter_code
_entity_poly.pdbx_strand_id
1 'polypeptide(L)'
;MGNNHPVGLAKVSHVFALTDGGTRIRYVDPWLPVDHSYEVGMPAGGRFRAVALSTSGSTSLVVNRHGDLYTRLYDFDISGADKVFFRYSYDDQPGLREAADMLSERIDVGTAAIALPAPDWLRQPKVPGEITDRISIHKTGIGSDARELRVEGASDGRTGYWTKQLTADEWSFVATDQPLTGERLANTADDRSVDPSVPASPYNYAGRSPAGWTAAVESFDIASSPTPLRVDFGNGVGLDLILHTVDALWQTPQPAGLTGQARHFDGTIEVPASVSNSGAAQAGPIRDFVAGALGGRRFTDVGVDVTDRDFRIDGLGVTLARTP
;
A
#
# COMPACT_ATOMS: atom_id res chain seq x y z
N MET A 1 -4.13 4.67 -15.64
CA MET A 1 -2.77 4.23 -16.01
C MET A 1 -1.83 5.39 -15.72
N GLY A 2 -0.76 5.15 -14.95
CA GLY A 2 0.23 6.17 -14.60
C GLY A 2 1.24 6.39 -15.73
N ASN A 3 2.05 7.44 -15.59
CA ASN A 3 3.20 7.72 -16.46
C ASN A 3 4.36 6.77 -16.13
N ASN A 4 5.24 6.51 -17.10
CA ASN A 4 6.50 5.83 -16.81
C ASN A 4 7.48 6.81 -16.17
N HIS A 5 8.28 6.29 -15.23
CA HIS A 5 9.30 7.05 -14.53
C HIS A 5 10.67 6.38 -14.67
N PRO A 6 11.75 7.17 -14.83
CA PRO A 6 13.09 6.63 -14.87
C PRO A 6 13.47 5.99 -13.53
N VAL A 7 14.20 4.88 -13.59
CA VAL A 7 14.76 4.25 -12.39
C VAL A 7 15.94 5.08 -11.89
N GLY A 8 16.01 5.30 -10.58
CA GLY A 8 17.12 6.02 -9.92
C GLY A 8 18.51 5.52 -10.32
N LEU A 9 19.51 6.43 -10.26
CA LEU A 9 20.92 6.10 -10.55
C LEU A 9 21.47 4.96 -9.68
N ALA A 10 20.88 4.78 -8.49
CA ALA A 10 21.24 3.72 -7.56
C ALA A 10 20.59 2.36 -7.86
N LYS A 11 19.64 2.28 -8.79
CA LYS A 11 18.77 1.12 -9.09
C LYS A 11 17.91 0.69 -7.90
N VAL A 12 16.88 -0.09 -8.18
CA VAL A 12 16.01 -0.71 -7.15
C VAL A 12 16.66 -1.99 -6.64
N SER A 13 16.98 -2.07 -5.35
CA SER A 13 17.57 -3.27 -4.73
C SER A 13 16.90 -3.57 -3.40
N HIS A 14 15.76 -4.26 -3.44
CA HIS A 14 15.03 -4.63 -2.23
C HIS A 14 15.13 -6.12 -1.94
N VAL A 15 15.26 -6.48 -0.68
CA VAL A 15 15.04 -7.85 -0.20
C VAL A 15 13.77 -7.85 0.62
N PHE A 16 12.74 -8.54 0.12
CA PHE A 16 11.47 -8.71 0.81
C PHE A 16 11.45 -10.04 1.56
N ALA A 17 10.92 -10.02 2.78
CA ALA A 17 10.77 -11.20 3.61
C ALA A 17 9.33 -11.29 4.11
N LEU A 18 8.74 -12.49 3.96
CA LEU A 18 7.50 -12.83 4.62
C LEU A 18 7.78 -13.14 6.10
N THR A 19 7.14 -12.42 7.00
CA THR A 19 7.41 -12.45 8.44
C THR A 19 6.13 -12.64 9.25
N ASP A 20 6.26 -12.77 10.57
CA ASP A 20 5.16 -12.87 11.54
C ASP A 20 4.11 -13.94 11.19
N GLY A 21 4.60 -15.10 10.72
CA GLY A 21 3.75 -16.22 10.33
C GLY A 21 2.87 -15.93 9.12
N GLY A 22 3.32 -15.06 8.21
CA GLY A 22 2.66 -14.80 6.95
C GLY A 22 1.77 -13.55 6.92
N THR A 23 1.78 -12.73 7.97
CA THR A 23 0.90 -11.56 8.08
C THR A 23 1.60 -10.23 7.82
N ARG A 24 2.92 -10.23 7.65
CA ARG A 24 3.72 -9.01 7.40
C ARG A 24 4.78 -9.24 6.33
N ILE A 25 4.98 -8.27 5.45
CA ILE A 25 6.13 -8.24 4.54
C ILE A 25 7.04 -7.11 5.01
N ARG A 26 8.26 -7.47 5.41
CA ARG A 26 9.31 -6.50 5.72
C ARG A 26 10.27 -6.43 4.55
N TYR A 27 10.84 -5.26 4.31
CA TYR A 27 11.89 -5.12 3.32
C TYR A 27 13.09 -4.39 3.87
N VAL A 28 14.24 -4.67 3.26
CA VAL A 28 15.46 -3.89 3.43
C VAL A 28 15.89 -3.39 2.06
N ASP A 29 16.37 -2.15 2.04
CA ASP A 29 16.98 -1.51 0.89
C ASP A 29 18.37 -0.98 1.33
N PRO A 30 19.43 -1.10 0.50
CA PRO A 30 20.79 -0.63 0.82
C PRO A 30 20.90 0.82 1.26
N TRP A 31 19.92 1.66 0.93
CA TRP A 31 19.88 3.07 1.30
C TRP A 31 19.16 3.35 2.61
N LEU A 32 18.52 2.34 3.20
CA LEU A 32 17.78 2.42 4.44
C LEU A 32 18.56 1.80 5.60
N PRO A 33 18.27 2.20 6.85
CA PRO A 33 18.79 1.53 8.02
C PRO A 33 18.50 0.02 8.00
N VAL A 34 19.48 -0.80 8.35
CA VAL A 34 19.36 -2.27 8.38
C VAL A 34 18.67 -2.70 9.68
N ASP A 35 17.41 -2.32 9.85
CA ASP A 35 16.62 -2.54 11.08
C ASP A 35 15.32 -3.31 10.86
N HIS A 36 14.98 -3.64 9.60
CA HIS A 36 13.75 -4.32 9.19
C HIS A 36 12.47 -3.58 9.63
N SER A 37 12.53 -2.25 9.75
CA SER A 37 11.41 -1.45 10.26
C SER A 37 10.43 -1.01 9.17
N TYR A 38 10.82 -1.10 7.89
CA TYR A 38 9.97 -0.81 6.75
C TYR A 38 9.16 -2.02 6.30
N GLU A 39 7.93 -1.76 5.90
CA GLU A 39 6.93 -2.78 5.62
C GLU A 39 6.10 -2.49 4.38
N VAL A 40 5.59 -3.54 3.75
CA VAL A 40 4.54 -3.48 2.73
C VAL A 40 3.28 -4.06 3.35
N GLY A 41 2.20 -3.27 3.40
CA GLY A 41 0.90 -3.74 3.89
C GLY A 41 0.42 -4.95 3.10
N MET A 42 -0.28 -5.87 3.75
CA MET A 42 -0.83 -7.08 3.12
C MET A 42 -2.14 -6.80 2.36
N PRO A 43 -2.53 -7.68 1.41
CA PRO A 43 -3.85 -7.61 0.79
C PRO A 43 -4.99 -7.57 1.82
N ALA A 44 -6.18 -7.14 1.36
CA ALA A 44 -7.40 -7.12 2.16
C ALA A 44 -7.25 -6.33 3.48
N GLY A 45 -6.60 -5.16 3.43
CA GLY A 45 -6.41 -4.27 4.58
C GLY A 45 -5.61 -4.89 5.71
N GLY A 46 -4.52 -5.61 5.39
CA GLY A 46 -3.69 -6.27 6.41
C GLY A 46 -4.20 -7.64 6.88
N ARG A 47 -5.34 -8.11 6.39
CA ARG A 47 -6.01 -9.33 6.88
C ARG A 47 -5.75 -10.58 6.06
N PHE A 48 -4.85 -10.50 5.09
CA PHE A 48 -4.38 -11.64 4.31
C PHE A 48 -3.21 -12.34 5.02
N ARG A 49 -3.27 -13.67 5.13
CA ARG A 49 -2.15 -14.49 5.58
C ARG A 49 -1.54 -15.24 4.40
N ALA A 50 -0.38 -14.78 3.95
CA ALA A 50 0.38 -15.46 2.91
C ALA A 50 1.08 -16.70 3.47
N VAL A 51 1.22 -17.73 2.64
CA VAL A 51 2.07 -18.90 2.92
C VAL A 51 3.34 -18.89 2.08
N ALA A 52 3.35 -18.13 0.97
CA ALA A 52 4.52 -17.91 0.16
C ALA A 52 4.55 -16.50 -0.45
N LEU A 53 5.77 -16.04 -0.75
CA LEU A 53 6.10 -14.77 -1.38
C LEU A 53 7.16 -15.02 -2.47
N SER A 54 7.01 -14.38 -3.62
CA SER A 54 8.05 -14.27 -4.64
C SER A 54 8.07 -12.86 -5.19
N THR A 55 9.27 -12.32 -5.45
CA THR A 55 9.43 -10.95 -5.96
C THR A 55 10.37 -10.92 -7.16
N SER A 56 10.08 -10.04 -8.13
CA SER A 56 10.94 -9.76 -9.28
C SER A 56 10.92 -8.27 -9.59
N GLY A 57 12.07 -7.61 -9.42
CA GLY A 57 12.13 -6.15 -9.34
C GLY A 57 11.26 -5.65 -8.18
N SER A 58 10.42 -4.66 -8.45
CA SER A 58 9.48 -4.07 -7.48
C SER A 58 8.12 -4.77 -7.45
N THR A 59 7.96 -5.89 -8.17
CA THR A 59 6.66 -6.61 -8.23
C THR A 59 6.71 -7.84 -7.34
N SER A 60 5.89 -7.83 -6.30
CA SER A 60 5.71 -8.97 -5.38
C SER A 60 4.47 -9.78 -5.77
N LEU A 61 4.54 -11.09 -5.57
CA LEU A 61 3.46 -12.08 -5.70
C LEU A 61 3.32 -12.82 -4.37
N VAL A 62 2.11 -12.87 -3.82
CA VAL A 62 1.78 -13.65 -2.62
C VAL A 62 0.64 -14.62 -2.88
N VAL A 63 0.62 -15.70 -2.11
CA VAL A 63 -0.47 -16.69 -2.12
C VAL A 63 -0.84 -17.10 -0.69
N ASN A 64 -2.13 -17.31 -0.40
CA ASN A 64 -2.60 -17.87 0.87
C ASN A 64 -2.83 -19.40 0.76
N ARG A 65 -3.15 -20.04 1.88
CA ARG A 65 -3.47 -21.49 1.92
C ARG A 65 -4.67 -21.92 1.05
N HIS A 66 -5.49 -20.95 0.62
CA HIS A 66 -6.70 -21.14 -0.17
C HIS A 66 -6.49 -20.84 -1.67
N GLY A 67 -5.25 -20.55 -2.09
CA GLY A 67 -4.92 -20.26 -3.48
C GLY A 67 -5.36 -18.88 -3.97
N ASP A 68 -5.73 -17.95 -3.08
CA ASP A 68 -5.89 -16.54 -3.48
C ASP A 68 -4.51 -15.93 -3.71
N LEU A 69 -4.32 -15.39 -4.91
CA LEU A 69 -3.06 -14.84 -5.39
C LEU A 69 -3.21 -13.33 -5.53
N TYR A 70 -2.20 -12.58 -5.11
CA TYR A 70 -2.15 -11.13 -5.28
C TYR A 70 -0.78 -10.69 -5.76
N THR A 71 -0.76 -9.67 -6.61
CA THR A 71 0.46 -8.99 -7.01
C THR A 71 0.43 -7.52 -6.66
N ARG A 72 1.58 -6.93 -6.37
CA ARG A 72 1.69 -5.49 -6.13
C ARG A 72 3.00 -4.96 -6.65
N LEU A 73 2.94 -3.83 -7.35
CA LEU A 73 4.11 -3.03 -7.69
C LEU A 73 4.38 -2.07 -6.53
N TYR A 74 5.44 -2.33 -5.77
CA TYR A 74 5.80 -1.53 -4.60
C TYR A 74 7.29 -1.63 -4.32
N ASP A 75 7.91 -0.48 -4.14
CA ASP A 75 9.25 -0.29 -3.60
C ASP A 75 9.33 1.08 -2.92
N PHE A 76 10.45 1.40 -2.31
CA PHE A 76 10.66 2.67 -1.60
C PHE A 76 10.38 3.89 -2.52
N ASP A 77 10.88 3.86 -3.75
CA ASP A 77 10.73 4.96 -4.73
C ASP A 77 9.27 5.15 -5.16
N ILE A 78 8.56 4.08 -5.53
CA ILE A 78 7.18 4.11 -6.03
C ILE A 78 6.19 4.39 -4.90
N SER A 79 6.55 4.07 -3.65
CA SER A 79 5.66 4.20 -2.49
C SER A 79 5.32 5.65 -2.11
N GLY A 80 6.14 6.63 -2.52
CA GLY A 80 6.06 8.00 -2.04
C GLY A 80 7.11 8.37 -0.99
N ALA A 81 7.89 7.39 -0.51
CA ALA A 81 8.78 7.57 0.64
C ALA A 81 10.07 8.33 0.29
N ASP A 82 10.46 8.36 -0.99
CA ASP A 82 11.70 8.96 -1.45
C ASP A 82 11.54 10.38 -2.01
N LYS A 83 10.95 11.27 -1.20
CA LYS A 83 10.77 12.69 -1.55
C LYS A 83 12.07 13.47 -1.72
N VAL A 84 13.22 12.87 -1.37
CA VAL A 84 14.54 13.48 -1.57
C VAL A 84 14.94 13.47 -3.04
N PHE A 85 14.58 12.40 -3.76
CA PHE A 85 14.98 12.20 -5.16
C PHE A 85 13.83 12.37 -6.16
N PHE A 86 12.58 12.15 -5.74
CA PHE A 86 11.42 12.17 -6.62
C PHE A 86 10.36 13.20 -6.21
N ARG A 87 9.50 13.53 -7.17
CA ARG A 87 8.26 14.29 -6.91
C ARG A 87 7.10 13.32 -6.93
N TYR A 88 6.12 13.57 -6.06
CA TYR A 88 4.91 12.76 -5.94
C TYR A 88 3.66 13.62 -6.01
N SER A 89 2.56 13.05 -6.49
CA SER A 89 1.28 13.76 -6.59
C SER A 89 0.10 12.80 -6.42
N TYR A 90 -0.85 13.18 -5.56
CA TYR A 90 -2.17 12.57 -5.50
C TYR A 90 -3.14 13.12 -6.56
N ASP A 91 -2.86 14.32 -7.09
CA ASP A 91 -3.67 14.93 -8.12
C ASP A 91 -3.49 14.23 -9.47
N ASP A 92 -4.56 14.22 -10.27
CA ASP A 92 -4.49 13.86 -11.68
C ASP A 92 -3.61 14.86 -12.42
N GLN A 93 -2.74 14.35 -13.30
CA GLN A 93 -1.74 15.15 -14.01
C GLN A 93 -1.94 15.13 -15.54
N PRO A 94 -3.12 15.54 -16.06
CA PRO A 94 -3.41 15.47 -17.48
C PRO A 94 -2.50 16.42 -18.27
N GLY A 95 -1.91 15.91 -19.35
CA GLY A 95 -1.09 16.71 -20.26
C GLY A 95 0.34 16.96 -19.78
N LEU A 96 0.72 16.52 -18.57
CA LEU A 96 2.13 16.48 -18.17
C LEU A 96 2.82 15.28 -18.85
N ARG A 97 4.07 15.49 -19.26
CA ARG A 97 4.89 14.48 -19.94
C ARG A 97 5.69 13.64 -18.94
N GLU A 98 6.11 12.46 -19.38
CA GLU A 98 7.09 11.66 -18.65
C GLU A 98 8.43 12.41 -18.54
N ALA A 99 9.14 12.20 -17.43
CA ALA A 99 10.50 12.69 -17.30
C ALA A 99 11.45 11.86 -18.17
N ALA A 100 12.36 12.54 -18.88
CA ALA A 100 13.34 11.86 -19.72
C ALA A 100 14.49 11.22 -18.91
N ASP A 101 14.76 11.77 -17.72
CA ASP A 101 15.84 11.37 -16.84
C ASP A 101 15.55 11.76 -15.38
N MET A 102 16.39 11.28 -14.47
CA MET A 102 16.27 11.50 -13.02
C MET A 102 16.38 12.98 -12.61
N LEU A 103 17.15 13.79 -13.34
CA LEU A 103 17.27 15.21 -13.01
C LEU A 103 15.94 15.90 -13.29
N SER A 104 15.39 15.67 -14.48
CA SER A 104 14.10 16.20 -14.90
C SER A 104 12.97 15.74 -13.98
N GLU A 105 12.95 14.46 -13.61
CA GLU A 105 11.98 13.89 -12.66
C GLU A 105 11.96 14.69 -11.34
N ARG A 106 13.15 15.07 -10.83
CA ARG A 106 13.30 15.79 -9.58
C ARG A 106 12.93 17.27 -9.64
N ILE A 107 13.33 17.99 -10.68
CA ILE A 107 13.26 19.47 -10.68
C ILE A 107 12.29 20.08 -11.71
N ASP A 108 11.88 19.33 -12.72
CA ASP A 108 11.09 19.88 -13.84
C ASP A 108 9.58 19.73 -13.59
N VAL A 109 8.95 20.80 -13.12
CA VAL A 109 7.51 20.86 -12.86
C VAL A 109 6.63 20.66 -14.11
N GLY A 110 7.20 20.73 -15.32
CA GLY A 110 6.50 20.39 -16.56
C GLY A 110 6.44 18.89 -16.86
N THR A 111 7.09 18.05 -16.04
CA THR A 111 6.96 16.59 -16.08
C THR A 111 6.02 16.10 -14.99
N ALA A 112 5.33 14.99 -15.26
CA ALA A 112 4.48 14.35 -14.28
C ALA A 112 5.31 13.83 -13.11
N ALA A 113 4.87 14.12 -11.89
CA ALA A 113 5.34 13.48 -10.68
C ALA A 113 4.83 12.03 -10.59
N ILE A 114 5.51 11.18 -9.81
CA ILE A 114 5.06 9.82 -9.52
C ILE A 114 3.67 9.88 -8.87
N ALA A 115 2.73 9.13 -9.45
CA ALA A 115 1.35 9.13 -8.98
C ALA A 115 1.22 8.42 -7.62
N LEU A 116 0.51 9.06 -6.70
CA LEU A 116 0.06 8.50 -5.43
C LEU A 116 -1.47 8.39 -5.40
N PRO A 117 -2.04 7.47 -4.59
CA PRO A 117 -1.35 6.47 -3.79
C PRO A 117 -0.62 5.44 -4.67
N ALA A 118 0.43 4.82 -4.11
CA ALA A 118 1.15 3.76 -4.79
C ALA A 118 0.20 2.61 -5.17
N PRO A 119 0.48 1.85 -6.25
CA PRO A 119 -0.39 0.77 -6.69
C PRO A 119 -0.75 -0.19 -5.55
N ASP A 120 -2.05 -0.49 -5.45
CA ASP A 120 -2.57 -1.44 -4.46
C ASP A 120 -2.33 -2.88 -4.92
N TRP A 121 -2.60 -3.83 -4.03
CA TRP A 121 -2.64 -5.25 -4.35
C TRP A 121 -3.72 -5.57 -5.38
N LEU A 122 -3.30 -6.12 -6.51
CA LEU A 122 -4.18 -6.61 -7.56
C LEU A 122 -4.39 -8.11 -7.37
N ARG A 123 -5.66 -8.49 -7.20
CA ARG A 123 -6.05 -9.89 -7.14
C ARG A 123 -5.81 -10.55 -8.49
N GLN A 124 -5.21 -11.74 -8.46
CA GLN A 124 -5.03 -12.58 -9.63
C GLN A 124 -6.19 -13.60 -9.72
N PRO A 125 -6.60 -13.98 -10.94
CA PRO A 125 -7.63 -14.99 -11.14
C PRO A 125 -7.19 -16.32 -10.54
N LYS A 126 -8.17 -17.11 -10.06
CA LYS A 126 -7.91 -18.45 -9.53
C LYS A 126 -7.26 -19.33 -10.59
N VAL A 127 -6.31 -20.14 -10.14
CA VAL A 127 -5.72 -21.18 -10.98
C VAL A 127 -6.74 -22.33 -11.09
N PRO A 128 -7.05 -22.84 -12.30
CA PRO A 128 -8.18 -23.75 -12.48
C PRO A 128 -7.95 -25.21 -12.02
N GLY A 129 -6.75 -25.58 -11.56
CA GLY A 129 -6.43 -26.95 -11.12
C GLY A 129 -5.73 -27.05 -9.77
N GLU A 130 -5.00 -28.14 -9.55
CA GLU A 130 -4.24 -28.32 -8.32
C GLU A 130 -3.03 -27.38 -8.31
N ILE A 131 -2.72 -26.78 -7.15
CA ILE A 131 -1.55 -25.91 -6.95
C ILE A 131 -0.85 -26.18 -5.62
N THR A 132 0.40 -25.74 -5.52
CA THR A 132 1.18 -25.70 -4.27
C THR A 132 1.55 -24.26 -3.89
N ASP A 133 2.19 -24.10 -2.73
CA ASP A 133 2.76 -22.83 -2.28
C ASP A 133 3.99 -22.38 -3.08
N ARG A 134 4.52 -23.23 -3.97
CA ARG A 134 5.71 -22.92 -4.76
C ARG A 134 5.35 -22.02 -5.95
N ILE A 135 5.42 -20.72 -5.69
CA ILE A 135 5.15 -19.65 -6.66
C ILE A 135 6.44 -19.00 -7.15
N SER A 136 6.41 -18.41 -8.35
CA SER A 136 7.48 -17.55 -8.83
C SER A 136 6.98 -16.46 -9.79
N ILE A 137 7.71 -15.35 -9.83
CA ILE A 137 7.50 -14.26 -10.79
C ILE A 137 8.79 -14.00 -11.56
N HIS A 138 8.72 -13.88 -12.88
CA HIS A 138 9.88 -13.75 -13.77
C HIS A 138 9.73 -12.52 -14.64
N LYS A 139 10.80 -11.75 -14.81
CA LYS A 139 10.81 -10.64 -15.76
C LYS A 139 10.92 -11.18 -17.19
N THR A 140 10.03 -10.75 -18.07
CA THR A 140 9.98 -11.18 -19.48
C THR A 140 10.34 -10.08 -20.48
N GLY A 141 10.44 -8.82 -20.03
CA GLY A 141 10.73 -7.68 -20.91
C GLY A 141 10.91 -6.35 -20.17
N ILE A 142 10.79 -5.25 -20.92
CA ILE A 142 10.88 -3.87 -20.41
C ILE A 142 9.53 -3.46 -19.77
N GLY A 143 9.58 -2.53 -18.81
CA GLY A 143 8.40 -1.99 -18.13
C GLY A 143 8.05 -2.74 -16.84
N SER A 144 6.96 -2.35 -16.18
CA SER A 144 6.45 -2.97 -14.94
C SER A 144 5.47 -4.12 -15.15
N ASP A 145 4.94 -4.27 -16.37
CA ASP A 145 3.94 -5.31 -16.67
C ASP A 145 4.52 -6.57 -17.32
N ALA A 146 5.73 -6.47 -17.88
CA ALA A 146 6.40 -7.59 -18.55
C ALA A 146 6.95 -8.61 -17.54
N ARG A 147 6.03 -9.34 -16.90
CA ARG A 147 6.32 -10.48 -16.02
C ARG A 147 5.44 -11.69 -16.31
N GLU A 148 6.00 -12.86 -16.08
CA GLU A 148 5.30 -14.13 -16.05
C GLU A 148 5.13 -14.58 -14.60
N LEU A 149 3.90 -14.98 -14.23
CA LEU A 149 3.57 -15.62 -12.96
C LEU A 149 3.56 -17.13 -13.17
N ARG A 150 4.17 -17.89 -12.25
CA ARG A 150 4.12 -19.36 -12.25
C ARG A 150 3.71 -19.88 -10.89
N VAL A 151 2.90 -20.93 -10.91
CA VAL A 151 2.45 -21.65 -9.71
C VAL A 151 2.62 -23.14 -9.96
N GLU A 152 3.47 -23.82 -9.19
CA GLU A 152 3.61 -25.28 -9.28
C GLU A 152 2.27 -25.96 -8.99
N GLY A 153 1.96 -27.04 -9.71
CA GLY A 153 0.67 -27.70 -9.61
C GLY A 153 0.48 -28.87 -10.54
N ALA A 154 -0.77 -29.29 -10.71
CA ALA A 154 -1.14 -30.38 -11.61
C ALA A 154 -2.43 -30.09 -12.38
N SER A 155 -2.50 -30.64 -13.60
CA SER A 155 -3.69 -30.66 -14.45
C SER A 155 -3.83 -32.04 -15.08
N ASP A 156 -5.04 -32.59 -15.11
CA ASP A 156 -5.36 -33.86 -15.77
C ASP A 156 -4.41 -35.02 -15.39
N GLY A 157 -4.02 -35.07 -14.11
CA GLY A 157 -3.12 -36.09 -13.56
C GLY A 157 -1.64 -35.91 -13.88
N ARG A 158 -1.25 -34.84 -14.59
CA ARG A 158 0.16 -34.51 -14.88
C ARG A 158 0.65 -33.36 -14.01
N THR A 159 1.88 -33.46 -13.53
CA THR A 159 2.53 -32.44 -12.70
C THR A 159 3.32 -31.44 -13.54
N GLY A 160 3.43 -30.22 -13.05
CA GLY A 160 3.99 -29.10 -13.81
C GLY A 160 3.77 -27.77 -13.11
N TYR A 161 3.50 -26.74 -13.89
CA TYR A 161 3.15 -25.44 -13.35
C TYR A 161 2.11 -24.74 -14.23
N TRP A 162 1.27 -23.95 -13.58
CA TRP A 162 0.38 -22.98 -14.22
C TRP A 162 1.14 -21.70 -14.48
N THR A 163 0.91 -21.09 -15.64
CA THR A 163 1.56 -19.84 -16.03
C THR A 163 0.59 -18.86 -16.69
N LYS A 164 0.87 -17.58 -16.51
CA LYS A 164 0.23 -16.45 -17.22
C LYS A 164 1.16 -15.24 -17.23
N GLN A 165 0.93 -14.31 -18.15
CA GLN A 165 1.50 -12.96 -17.99
C GLN A 165 0.80 -12.21 -16.86
N LEU A 166 1.48 -11.29 -16.18
CA LEU A 166 0.97 -10.54 -15.02
C LEU A 166 -0.42 -9.94 -15.24
N THR A 167 -0.66 -9.40 -16.44
CA THR A 167 -1.89 -8.69 -16.82
C THR A 167 -2.87 -9.53 -17.65
N ALA A 168 -2.55 -10.78 -17.97
CA ALA A 168 -3.48 -11.68 -18.65
C ALA A 168 -4.61 -12.11 -17.69
N ASP A 169 -5.72 -12.67 -18.19
CA ASP A 169 -6.80 -13.19 -17.32
C ASP A 169 -6.79 -14.71 -17.18
N GLU A 170 -6.12 -15.41 -18.09
CA GLU A 170 -6.19 -16.87 -18.19
C GLU A 170 -4.87 -17.55 -17.84
N TRP A 171 -4.97 -18.72 -17.22
CA TRP A 171 -3.84 -19.59 -16.89
C TRP A 171 -3.68 -20.69 -17.94
N SER A 172 -2.43 -20.99 -18.30
CA SER A 172 -2.06 -22.13 -19.12
C SER A 172 -1.23 -23.12 -18.31
N PHE A 173 -1.41 -24.42 -18.53
CA PHE A 173 -0.63 -25.45 -17.84
C PHE A 173 0.57 -25.89 -18.69
N VAL A 174 1.74 -26.00 -18.05
CA VAL A 174 2.96 -26.56 -18.64
C VAL A 174 3.33 -27.82 -17.86
N ALA A 175 3.15 -28.97 -18.49
CA ALA A 175 3.55 -30.25 -17.92
C ALA A 175 5.06 -30.39 -17.89
N THR A 176 5.60 -30.83 -16.75
CA THR A 176 7.02 -31.20 -16.59
C THR A 176 7.19 -32.65 -16.16
N ASP A 177 6.10 -33.27 -15.67
CA ASP A 177 6.04 -34.63 -15.13
C ASP A 177 7.07 -34.89 -14.02
N GLN A 178 7.58 -33.83 -13.38
CA GLN A 178 8.42 -33.91 -12.20
C GLN A 178 7.56 -33.97 -10.93
N PRO A 179 8.01 -34.64 -9.85
CA PRO A 179 7.30 -34.60 -8.58
C PRO A 179 7.09 -33.17 -8.07
N LEU A 180 5.91 -32.90 -7.51
CA LEU A 180 5.65 -31.62 -6.84
C LEU A 180 6.55 -31.50 -5.61
N THR A 181 7.06 -30.30 -5.36
CA THR A 181 7.99 -30.02 -4.25
C THR A 181 7.41 -29.09 -3.19
N GLY A 182 6.44 -28.25 -3.55
CA GLY A 182 5.73 -27.38 -2.62
C GLY A 182 4.62 -28.10 -1.86
N GLU A 183 4.07 -27.42 -0.85
CA GLU A 183 2.94 -27.90 -0.08
C GLU A 183 1.63 -27.64 -0.83
N ARG A 184 0.79 -28.68 -0.94
CA ARG A 184 -0.48 -28.59 -1.65
C ARG A 184 -1.42 -27.60 -0.95
N LEU A 185 -1.97 -26.67 -1.72
CA LEU A 185 -2.96 -25.69 -1.24
C LEU A 185 -4.39 -26.18 -1.47
N ALA A 186 -5.34 -25.65 -0.72
CA ALA A 186 -6.75 -26.01 -0.88
C ALA A 186 -7.36 -25.51 -2.19
N ASN A 187 -6.84 -24.40 -2.73
CA ASN A 187 -7.29 -23.73 -3.96
C ASN A 187 -8.82 -23.71 -4.15
N THR A 188 -9.53 -23.15 -3.18
CA THR A 188 -11.00 -23.07 -3.25
C THR A 188 -11.42 -22.09 -4.35
N ALA A 189 -12.54 -22.37 -5.01
CA ALA A 189 -13.12 -21.47 -6.01
C ALA A 189 -13.50 -20.10 -5.42
N ASP A 190 -14.00 -20.11 -4.17
CA ASP A 190 -14.38 -18.89 -3.47
C ASP A 190 -13.17 -18.02 -3.09
N ASP A 191 -13.41 -16.71 -2.99
CA ASP A 191 -12.49 -15.77 -2.36
C ASP A 191 -12.36 -16.04 -0.86
N ARG A 192 -11.13 -16.29 -0.42
CA ARG A 192 -10.76 -16.47 0.99
C ARG A 192 -9.59 -15.57 1.38
N SER A 193 -9.49 -14.40 0.73
CA SER A 193 -8.40 -13.45 0.93
C SER A 193 -8.36 -12.88 2.36
N VAL A 194 -9.52 -12.72 2.99
CA VAL A 194 -9.62 -12.31 4.40
C VAL A 194 -9.50 -13.54 5.30
N ASP A 195 -8.42 -13.61 6.08
CA ASP A 195 -8.26 -14.60 7.14
C ASP A 195 -8.94 -14.08 8.44
N PRO A 196 -10.02 -14.71 8.93
CA PRO A 196 -10.68 -14.32 10.17
C PRO A 196 -9.79 -14.43 11.42
N SER A 197 -8.71 -15.20 11.36
CA SER A 197 -7.75 -15.32 12.47
C SER A 197 -6.71 -14.20 12.50
N VAL A 198 -6.59 -13.40 11.43
CA VAL A 198 -5.73 -12.22 11.39
C VAL A 198 -6.56 -11.03 11.87
N PRO A 199 -6.27 -10.48 13.07
CA PRO A 199 -7.00 -9.33 13.59
C PRO A 199 -6.70 -8.10 12.75
N ALA A 200 -7.63 -7.14 12.74
CA ALA A 200 -7.31 -5.79 12.30
C ALA A 200 -6.24 -5.19 13.22
N SER A 201 -5.56 -4.15 12.75
CA SER A 201 -4.59 -3.44 13.56
C SER A 201 -5.24 -2.92 14.86
N PRO A 202 -4.59 -3.07 16.03
CA PRO A 202 -5.18 -2.71 17.32
C PRO A 202 -4.99 -1.23 17.69
N TYR A 203 -4.61 -0.39 16.75
CA TYR A 203 -4.29 1.02 17.00
C TYR A 203 -5.46 1.92 16.59
N ASN A 204 -6.34 2.16 17.55
CA ASN A 204 -7.41 3.15 17.45
C ASN A 204 -6.99 4.42 18.18
N TYR A 205 -7.30 5.58 17.63
CA TYR A 205 -7.01 6.87 18.23
C TYR A 205 -8.22 7.79 18.12
N ALA A 206 -8.50 8.53 19.18
CA ALA A 206 -9.54 9.56 19.16
C ALA A 206 -9.15 10.76 20.03
N GLY A 207 -9.69 11.93 19.69
CA GLY A 207 -9.38 13.15 20.41
C GLY A 207 -10.26 14.32 20.01
N ARG A 208 -10.09 15.44 20.72
CA ARG A 208 -10.79 16.69 20.45
C ARG A 208 -9.80 17.75 20.01
N SER A 209 -10.15 18.49 18.95
CA SER A 209 -9.36 19.61 18.48
C SER A 209 -9.51 20.83 19.39
N PRO A 210 -8.57 21.78 19.35
CA PRO A 210 -8.73 23.08 20.02
C PRO A 210 -9.98 23.86 19.56
N ALA A 211 -10.46 23.61 18.34
CA ALA A 211 -11.66 24.22 17.77
C ALA A 211 -12.97 23.50 18.16
N GLY A 212 -12.91 22.43 18.96
CA GLY A 212 -14.07 21.79 19.59
C GLY A 212 -14.68 20.60 18.84
N TRP A 213 -14.30 20.34 17.59
CA TRP A 213 -14.65 19.11 16.88
C TRP A 213 -13.81 17.93 17.36
N THR A 214 -14.31 16.71 17.21
CA THR A 214 -13.57 15.47 17.53
C THR A 214 -13.10 14.77 16.28
N ALA A 215 -11.99 14.04 16.36
CA ALA A 215 -11.54 13.17 15.30
C ALA A 215 -11.22 11.77 15.81
N ALA A 216 -11.34 10.80 14.91
CA ALA A 216 -11.01 9.40 15.15
C ALA A 216 -10.30 8.79 13.94
N VAL A 217 -9.30 7.95 14.24
CA VAL A 217 -8.59 7.09 13.29
C VAL A 217 -8.69 5.67 13.86
N GLU A 218 -9.26 4.75 13.09
CA GLU A 218 -9.49 3.37 13.53
C GLU A 218 -8.55 2.41 12.81
N SER A 219 -8.07 1.39 13.53
CA SER A 219 -7.22 0.32 12.99
C SER A 219 -6.02 0.80 12.17
N PHE A 220 -5.36 1.87 12.62
CA PHE A 220 -4.17 2.40 11.95
C PHE A 220 -3.06 1.35 11.89
N ASP A 221 -2.45 1.16 10.73
CA ASP A 221 -1.35 0.23 10.53
C ASP A 221 -0.24 0.93 9.76
N ILE A 222 0.97 0.91 10.30
CA ILE A 222 2.14 1.58 9.72
C ILE A 222 2.45 1.16 8.28
N ALA A 223 2.03 -0.05 7.88
CA ALA A 223 2.30 -0.61 6.57
C ALA A 223 1.14 -0.38 5.59
N SER A 224 -0.01 0.08 6.06
CA SER A 224 -1.25 0.15 5.30
C SER A 224 -1.73 1.59 5.15
N SER A 225 -1.98 1.98 3.90
CA SER A 225 -2.53 3.28 3.54
C SER A 225 -3.49 3.08 2.36
N PRO A 226 -4.61 3.83 2.29
CA PRO A 226 -5.03 4.85 3.24
C PRO A 226 -5.68 4.31 4.52
N THR A 227 -5.83 5.17 5.53
CA THR A 227 -6.62 4.92 6.74
C THR A 227 -7.81 5.91 6.81
N PRO A 228 -9.02 5.47 7.21
CA PRO A 228 -10.14 6.38 7.43
C PRO A 228 -9.85 7.39 8.56
N LEU A 229 -10.19 8.66 8.30
CA LEU A 229 -10.16 9.73 9.29
C LEU A 229 -11.57 10.31 9.42
N ARG A 230 -12.21 10.13 10.57
CA ARG A 230 -13.54 10.68 10.82
C ARG A 230 -13.44 11.95 11.66
N VAL A 231 -14.11 13.01 11.23
CA VAL A 231 -14.29 14.25 11.97
C VAL A 231 -15.76 14.40 12.36
N ASP A 232 -16.03 14.74 13.61
CA ASP A 232 -17.39 14.97 14.12
C ASP A 232 -17.49 16.38 14.72
N PHE A 233 -18.45 17.15 14.24
CA PHE A 233 -18.72 18.53 14.62
C PHE A 233 -19.86 18.67 15.64
N GLY A 234 -20.41 17.54 16.10
CA GLY A 234 -21.58 17.46 16.96
C GLY A 234 -22.91 17.46 16.20
N ASN A 235 -24.00 17.17 16.92
CA ASN A 235 -25.38 17.22 16.41
C ASN A 235 -25.63 16.36 15.16
N GLY A 236 -24.91 15.24 15.02
CA GLY A 236 -25.02 14.34 13.87
C GLY A 236 -24.34 14.85 12.60
N VAL A 237 -23.55 15.92 12.68
CA VAL A 237 -22.76 16.45 11.56
C VAL A 237 -21.35 15.87 11.64
N GLY A 238 -21.03 14.96 10.72
CA GLY A 238 -19.71 14.36 10.60
C GLY A 238 -19.19 14.38 9.17
N LEU A 239 -17.89 14.22 9.03
CA LEU A 239 -17.17 14.17 7.77
C LEU A 239 -16.18 13.00 7.79
N ASP A 240 -16.36 12.07 6.87
CA ASP A 240 -15.39 11.01 6.62
C ASP A 240 -14.37 11.50 5.59
N LEU A 241 -13.10 11.44 5.97
CA LEU A 241 -11.93 11.80 5.18
C LEU A 241 -11.07 10.55 4.98
N ILE A 242 -10.15 10.64 4.02
CA ILE A 242 -9.16 9.61 3.75
C ILE A 242 -7.81 10.18 4.16
N LEU A 243 -7.13 9.52 5.10
CA LEU A 243 -5.77 9.88 5.47
C LEU A 243 -4.80 8.92 4.81
N HIS A 244 -4.03 9.44 3.86
CA HIS A 244 -2.89 8.73 3.29
C HIS A 244 -1.67 8.98 4.17
N THR A 245 -0.89 7.94 4.41
CA THR A 245 0.37 8.02 5.16
C THR A 245 1.45 7.25 4.43
N VAL A 246 2.63 7.85 4.32
CA VAL A 246 3.81 7.23 3.76
C VAL A 246 4.95 7.33 4.77
N ASP A 247 5.58 6.20 5.07
CA ASP A 247 6.70 6.15 6.00
C ASP A 247 7.94 6.76 5.33
N ALA A 248 8.34 7.94 5.79
CA ALA A 248 9.36 8.76 5.13
C ALA A 248 10.77 8.15 5.24
N LEU A 249 11.74 8.72 4.53
CA LEU A 249 13.14 8.32 4.64
C LEU A 249 13.74 8.64 6.02
N TRP A 250 14.27 7.62 6.72
CA TRP A 250 15.04 7.77 7.96
C TRP A 250 16.51 7.39 7.74
N GLN A 251 17.46 8.14 8.32
CA GLN A 251 18.89 7.78 8.29
C GLN A 251 19.35 6.99 9.51
N THR A 252 18.52 6.90 10.55
CA THR A 252 18.84 6.22 11.80
C THR A 252 17.90 5.04 12.02
N PRO A 253 18.38 3.93 12.60
CA PRO A 253 17.53 2.80 12.93
C PRO A 253 16.30 3.17 13.77
N GLN A 254 15.18 2.55 13.46
CA GLN A 254 13.90 2.67 14.13
C GLN A 254 13.44 1.30 14.65
N PRO A 255 12.73 1.24 15.78
CA PRO A 255 12.10 0.00 16.20
C PRO A 255 11.01 -0.42 15.20
N ALA A 256 10.84 -1.74 15.05
CA ALA A 256 9.73 -2.29 14.27
C ALA A 256 8.39 -1.99 14.95
N GLY A 257 7.36 -1.69 14.14
CA GLY A 257 6.04 -1.35 14.65
C GLY A 257 5.95 0.05 15.27
N LEU A 258 4.85 0.30 15.98
CA LEU A 258 4.67 1.49 16.82
C LEU A 258 5.18 1.23 18.23
N THR A 259 5.88 2.22 18.78
CA THR A 259 6.41 2.19 20.15
C THR A 259 6.18 3.56 20.80
N GLY A 260 6.71 3.78 22.00
CA GLY A 260 6.72 5.12 22.62
C GLY A 260 7.61 6.13 21.89
N GLN A 261 8.45 5.70 20.94
CA GLN A 261 9.20 6.60 20.05
C GLN A 261 8.30 7.00 18.87
N ALA A 262 8.18 8.30 18.63
CA ALA A 262 7.39 8.83 17.52
C ALA A 262 7.98 8.38 16.18
N ARG A 263 7.12 7.76 15.37
CA ARG A 263 7.37 7.49 13.95
C ARG A 263 6.62 8.55 13.16
N HIS A 264 7.34 9.25 12.30
CA HIS A 264 6.75 10.28 11.47
C HIS A 264 6.39 9.73 10.10
N PHE A 265 5.36 10.29 9.50
CA PHE A 265 4.84 9.93 8.20
C PHE A 265 4.57 11.21 7.41
N ASP A 266 4.89 11.14 6.14
CA ASP A 266 4.37 12.06 5.14
C ASP A 266 2.88 11.77 4.97
N GLY A 267 2.03 12.66 5.47
CA GLY A 267 0.59 12.51 5.42
C GLY A 267 -0.08 13.37 4.34
N THR A 268 -1.18 12.89 3.80
CA THR A 268 -2.07 13.68 2.95
C THR A 268 -3.52 13.37 3.29
N ILE A 269 -4.30 14.40 3.63
CA ILE A 269 -5.74 14.30 3.82
C ILE A 269 -6.41 14.49 2.47
N GLU A 270 -7.19 13.50 2.05
CA GLU A 270 -8.07 13.57 0.90
C GLU A 270 -9.52 13.82 1.33
N VAL A 271 -10.13 14.85 0.73
CA VAL A 271 -11.57 15.09 0.76
C VAL A 271 -12.22 14.24 -0.33
N PRO A 272 -13.10 13.28 0.01
CA PRO A 272 -13.73 12.42 -0.99
C PRO A 272 -14.42 13.24 -2.08
N ALA A 273 -14.37 12.75 -3.32
CA ALA A 273 -14.98 13.43 -4.46
C ALA A 273 -16.48 13.72 -4.25
N SER A 274 -17.20 12.84 -3.55
CA SER A 274 -18.61 13.06 -3.19
C SER A 274 -18.83 14.30 -2.33
N VAL A 275 -17.94 14.57 -1.36
CA VAL A 275 -17.97 15.75 -0.50
C VAL A 275 -17.57 16.99 -1.29
N SER A 276 -16.47 16.91 -2.04
CA SER A 276 -15.97 18.00 -2.88
C SER A 276 -17.02 18.46 -3.91
N ASN A 277 -17.63 17.51 -4.62
CA ASN A 277 -18.64 17.78 -5.66
C ASN A 277 -19.96 18.32 -5.10
N SER A 278 -20.26 18.04 -3.83
CA SER A 278 -21.48 18.51 -3.15
C SER A 278 -21.23 19.68 -2.20
N GLY A 279 -20.07 20.35 -2.31
CA GLY A 279 -19.59 21.34 -1.33
C GLY A 279 -20.64 22.39 -0.93
N ALA A 280 -21.42 22.93 -1.86
CA ALA A 280 -22.47 23.92 -1.55
C ALA A 280 -23.63 23.34 -0.72
N ALA A 281 -23.93 22.05 -0.86
CA ALA A 281 -24.99 21.33 -0.16
C ALA A 281 -24.54 20.75 1.20
N GLN A 282 -23.23 20.74 1.48
CA GLN A 282 -22.68 20.26 2.76
C GLN A 282 -23.13 21.14 3.93
N ALA A 283 -23.16 20.58 5.14
CA ALA A 283 -23.44 21.35 6.35
C ALA A 283 -22.40 22.47 6.55
N GLY A 284 -22.81 23.59 7.17
CA GLY A 284 -21.93 24.74 7.43
C GLY A 284 -20.57 24.37 8.04
N PRO A 285 -20.53 23.61 9.16
CA PRO A 285 -19.27 23.19 9.79
C PRO A 285 -18.33 22.41 8.85
N ILE A 286 -18.89 21.57 7.96
CA ILE A 286 -18.09 20.80 6.98
C ILE A 286 -17.46 21.75 5.97
N ARG A 287 -18.24 22.70 5.43
CA ARG A 287 -17.72 23.69 4.47
C ARG A 287 -16.63 24.56 5.09
N ASP A 288 -16.85 25.03 6.31
CA ASP A 288 -15.89 25.87 7.03
C ASP A 288 -14.61 25.10 7.34
N PHE A 289 -14.72 23.82 7.72
CA PHE A 289 -13.56 22.95 7.94
C PHE A 289 -12.77 22.71 6.64
N VAL A 290 -13.44 22.36 5.54
CA VAL A 290 -12.77 22.11 4.26
C VAL A 290 -12.10 23.40 3.74
N ALA A 291 -12.79 24.53 3.78
CA ALA A 291 -12.24 25.80 3.30
C ALA A 291 -11.11 26.32 4.21
N GLY A 292 -11.28 26.22 5.53
CA GLY A 292 -10.35 26.76 6.52
C GLY A 292 -9.18 25.83 6.81
N ALA A 293 -9.46 24.63 7.33
CA ALA A 293 -8.44 23.69 7.78
C ALA A 293 -7.75 22.95 6.62
N LEU A 294 -8.47 22.68 5.53
CA LEU A 294 -7.93 21.99 4.34
C LEU A 294 -7.67 22.93 3.15
N GLY A 295 -7.83 24.25 3.34
CA GLY A 295 -7.55 25.25 2.31
C GLY A 295 -8.42 25.14 1.05
N GLY A 296 -9.57 24.46 1.12
CA GLY A 296 -10.46 24.22 -0.02
C GLY A 296 -9.91 23.24 -1.06
N ARG A 297 -8.85 22.48 -0.73
CA ARG A 297 -8.21 21.54 -1.64
C ARG A 297 -8.76 20.12 -1.47
N ARG A 298 -8.73 19.34 -2.55
CA ARG A 298 -9.03 17.90 -2.47
C ARG A 298 -7.96 17.17 -1.66
N PHE A 299 -6.69 17.47 -1.90
CA PHE A 299 -5.55 16.89 -1.19
C PHE A 299 -4.83 17.97 -0.38
N THR A 300 -4.59 17.69 0.90
CA THR A 300 -3.88 18.57 1.81
C THR A 300 -2.78 17.81 2.52
N ASP A 301 -1.54 18.16 2.22
CA ASP A 301 -0.37 17.60 2.89
C ASP A 301 -0.33 18.02 4.35
N VAL A 302 0.01 17.06 5.20
CA VAL A 302 0.09 17.16 6.66
C VAL A 302 1.29 16.33 7.14
N GLY A 303 1.92 16.74 8.24
CA GLY A 303 2.82 15.84 8.96
C GLY A 303 2.01 14.91 9.85
N VAL A 304 2.41 13.66 10.00
CA VAL A 304 1.75 12.74 10.93
C VAL A 304 2.80 12.09 11.82
N ASP A 305 2.67 12.24 13.14
CA ASP A 305 3.52 11.56 14.11
C ASP A 305 2.70 10.58 14.93
N VAL A 306 3.17 9.33 15.00
CA VAL A 306 2.44 8.26 15.66
C VAL A 306 3.35 7.54 16.65
N THR A 307 2.82 7.29 17.85
CA THR A 307 3.39 6.41 18.86
C THR A 307 2.40 5.30 19.18
N ASP A 308 2.73 4.39 20.09
CA ASP A 308 1.79 3.42 20.64
C ASP A 308 0.71 4.01 21.57
N ARG A 309 0.66 5.34 21.71
CA ARG A 309 -0.25 6.09 22.60
C ARG A 309 -0.92 7.30 21.95
N ASP A 310 -0.24 7.95 21.01
CA ASP A 310 -0.67 9.23 20.45
C ASP A 310 -0.55 9.22 18.94
N PHE A 311 -1.52 9.86 18.28
CA PHE A 311 -1.55 10.10 16.84
C PHE A 311 -1.74 11.60 16.60
N ARG A 312 -0.72 12.26 16.08
CA ARG A 312 -0.68 13.71 15.86
C ARG A 312 -0.78 14.01 14.38
N ILE A 313 -1.69 14.91 14.00
CA ILE A 313 -1.82 15.41 12.63
C ILE A 313 -1.40 16.88 12.61
N ASP A 314 -0.18 17.11 12.14
CA ASP A 314 0.41 18.43 11.95
C ASP A 314 -0.30 19.16 10.81
N GLY A 315 -0.74 20.40 11.06
CA GLY A 315 -1.59 21.18 10.16
C GLY A 315 -3.04 21.26 10.64
N LEU A 316 -3.58 20.18 11.22
CA LEU A 316 -4.86 20.24 11.94
C LEU A 316 -4.70 20.64 13.41
N GLY A 317 -3.48 20.56 13.96
CA GLY A 317 -3.20 20.92 15.36
C GLY A 317 -3.91 19.99 16.35
N VAL A 318 -4.14 18.74 15.96
CA VAL A 318 -4.85 17.74 16.78
C VAL A 318 -3.90 16.61 17.18
N THR A 319 -4.03 16.19 18.44
CA THR A 319 -3.41 14.97 18.97
C THR A 319 -4.51 14.07 19.48
N LEU A 320 -4.55 12.85 18.97
CA LEU A 320 -5.53 11.83 19.29
C LEU A 320 -4.88 10.82 20.23
N ALA A 321 -5.54 10.53 21.34
CA ALA A 321 -5.05 9.54 22.29
C ALA A 321 -5.52 8.14 21.87
N ARG A 322 -4.71 7.13 22.16
CA ARG A 322 -5.04 5.74 21.90
C ARG A 322 -6.28 5.34 22.68
N THR A 323 -7.23 4.74 21.99
CA THR A 323 -8.44 4.17 22.58
C THR A 323 -8.36 2.64 22.57
N PRO A 324 -9.11 1.96 23.47
CA PRO A 324 -9.20 0.51 23.49
C PRO A 324 -9.60 -0.14 22.15
#